data_AF-A0A251S9M4-F1
#
_entry.id   AF-A0A251S9M4-F1
#
_cell.length_a   1.000
_cell.length_b   1.000
_cell.length_c   1.000
_cell.angle_alpha   90.00
_cell.angle_beta   90.00
_cell.angle_gamma   90.00
#
_symmetry.space_group_name_H-M   'P 1'
#
loop_
_entity.id
_entity.type
_entity.pdbx_description
1 polymer ?
#
loop_
_entity_poly.entity_id
_entity_poly.type
_entity_poly.pdbx_seq_one_letter_code
_entity_poly.pdbx_strand_id
1 'polypeptide(L)'
;MSSFCSKSNLNFRRKMTELQVQVQPLLNEHEDDEESQQQQQQQIVVEKISNRRIASLDVFRGLSIFLMVVVDYAGSSLPIIAHAPWNGLHLADFVMPMFLFAAGVSLAIVYNKKVQCRYEATWKAIVRAVKLFVLGVFLQGGYLHGITSLTYGVDVETIRLLGILQRIAIGYIVAAVCEIWLPRQTWKKEAFLRNYIWHWCAVFFLCTIYIGLTYGQYVADWQFNDLYTFSSLVSENGTTIHTVKCSVRGDLGPACNAAGMIDRFILGIDHLYQKPVYRNMKECNMSKDGQLSEASPSWCYAPFEPEGILSSLTASVACIIGLQYGHILTELQGHKDRLCNWSFMSVLFLVIGSILALLGIPINKSLYTISYMLVTSAAAGITFCALYLLVDVYGWRRVAFGLEWMGKHSLSIFILVTSNLIVIALQGFYWKTPHNNMIHWIVSHVVQK
;
A
#
# COMPACT_ATOMS: atom_id res chain seq x y z
N MET A 1 19.52 -6.39 26.92
CA MET A 1 19.33 -7.25 25.72
C MET A 1 20.30 -6.96 24.56
N SER A 2 21.04 -5.84 24.56
CA SER A 2 22.15 -5.56 23.62
C SER A 2 23.40 -6.45 23.79
N SER A 3 23.53 -7.14 24.93
CA SER A 3 24.70 -7.95 25.29
C SER A 3 24.82 -9.29 24.53
N PHE A 4 23.70 -9.86 24.06
CA PHE A 4 23.71 -11.18 23.41
C PHE A 4 24.25 -11.15 21.98
N CYS A 5 24.16 -10.02 21.27
CA CYS A 5 24.69 -9.89 19.90
C CYS A 5 26.17 -9.48 19.87
N SER A 6 26.68 -8.85 20.94
CA SER A 6 28.09 -8.42 21.00
C SER A 6 29.07 -9.55 21.32
N LYS A 7 28.61 -10.65 21.94
CA LYS A 7 29.49 -11.74 22.39
C LYS A 7 30.00 -12.65 21.27
N SER A 8 29.35 -12.70 20.11
CA SER A 8 29.86 -13.46 18.95
C SER A 8 30.98 -12.74 18.19
N ASN A 9 31.08 -11.41 18.31
CA ASN A 9 32.09 -10.60 17.61
C ASN A 9 33.46 -10.57 18.32
N LEU A 10 33.51 -10.81 19.64
CA LEU A 10 34.77 -10.75 20.39
C LEU A 10 35.65 -12.01 20.25
N ASN A 11 35.05 -13.19 20.06
CA ASN A 11 35.80 -14.45 19.99
C ASN A 11 36.47 -14.69 18.62
N PHE A 12 36.04 -14.00 17.56
CA PHE A 12 36.68 -14.08 16.24
C PHE A 12 37.87 -13.12 16.11
N ARG A 13 37.80 -11.94 16.76
CA ARG A 13 38.87 -10.93 16.71
C ARG A 13 40.10 -11.29 17.54
N ARG A 14 39.97 -12.09 18.60
CA ARG A 14 41.10 -12.53 19.44
C ARG A 14 42.00 -13.58 18.80
N LYS A 15 41.50 -14.33 17.81
CA LYS A 15 42.25 -15.44 17.18
C LYS A 15 43.10 -15.04 15.96
N MET A 16 43.09 -13.77 15.56
CA MET A 16 43.90 -13.24 14.44
C MET A 16 45.08 -12.34 14.87
N THR A 17 45.32 -12.16 16.17
CA THR A 17 46.38 -11.25 16.68
C THR A 17 47.63 -11.95 17.20
N GLU A 18 47.73 -13.28 17.10
CA GLU A 18 48.89 -14.05 17.54
C GLU A 18 49.46 -14.88 16.39
N LEU A 19 50.00 -14.21 15.35
CA LEU A 19 50.97 -14.80 14.42
C LEU A 19 51.43 -13.72 13.42
N GLN A 20 52.30 -12.82 13.88
CA GLN A 20 53.23 -12.10 12.99
C GLN A 20 54.29 -11.39 13.83
N VAL A 21 55.42 -12.07 14.03
CA VAL A 21 56.67 -11.44 14.43
C VAL A 21 57.76 -11.94 13.48
N GLN A 22 58.42 -10.96 12.85
CA GLN A 22 59.83 -10.88 12.46
C GLN A 22 60.29 -10.98 10.97
N VAL A 23 60.84 -9.83 10.53
CA VAL A 23 62.01 -9.56 9.65
C VAL A 23 61.84 -9.37 8.11
N GLN A 24 61.60 -8.11 7.72
CA GLN A 24 62.41 -7.19 6.84
C GLN A 24 62.70 -7.53 5.33
N PRO A 25 62.98 -6.54 4.43
CA PRO A 25 62.03 -5.60 3.80
C PRO A 25 62.36 -5.25 2.31
N LEU A 26 61.62 -4.29 1.73
CA LEU A 26 62.03 -3.36 0.65
C LEU A 26 61.99 -3.79 -0.83
N LEU A 27 61.03 -4.63 -1.26
CA LEU A 27 60.64 -4.66 -2.69
C LEU A 27 59.15 -4.92 -2.99
N ASN A 28 58.30 -5.15 -1.98
CA ASN A 28 56.89 -5.51 -2.19
C ASN A 28 55.87 -4.38 -1.97
N GLU A 29 56.28 -3.19 -1.51
CA GLU A 29 55.32 -2.12 -1.16
C GLU A 29 54.57 -1.55 -2.39
N HIS A 30 55.03 -1.79 -3.61
CA HIS A 30 54.30 -1.35 -4.82
C HIS A 30 53.28 -2.35 -5.37
N GLU A 31 53.43 -3.66 -5.14
CA GLU A 31 52.46 -4.65 -5.63
C GLU A 31 51.28 -4.83 -4.64
N ASP A 32 51.54 -4.73 -3.34
CA ASP A 32 50.51 -4.85 -2.29
C ASP A 32 49.53 -3.66 -2.28
N ASP A 33 49.99 -2.45 -2.66
CA ASP A 33 49.15 -1.25 -2.80
C ASP A 33 48.24 -1.32 -4.04
N GLU A 34 48.69 -1.95 -5.14
CA GLU A 34 47.87 -2.14 -6.34
C GLU A 34 46.81 -3.23 -6.15
N GLU A 35 47.12 -4.35 -5.48
CA GLU A 35 46.14 -5.41 -5.19
C GLU A 35 45.08 -4.96 -4.18
N SER A 36 45.45 -4.20 -3.14
CA SER A 36 44.50 -3.67 -2.16
C SER A 36 43.63 -2.56 -2.74
N GLN A 37 44.16 -1.71 -3.64
CA GLN A 37 43.34 -0.76 -4.42
C GLN A 37 42.42 -1.48 -5.40
N GLN A 38 42.86 -2.53 -6.10
CA GLN A 38 42.01 -3.32 -6.98
C GLN A 38 40.91 -4.05 -6.21
N GLN A 39 41.19 -4.63 -5.04
CA GLN A 39 40.18 -5.26 -4.19
C GLN A 39 39.18 -4.25 -3.63
N GLN A 40 39.64 -3.06 -3.25
CA GLN A 40 38.78 -1.98 -2.76
C GLN A 40 37.92 -1.40 -3.88
N GLN A 41 38.48 -1.25 -5.09
CA GLN A 41 37.75 -0.78 -6.27
C GLN A 41 36.78 -1.83 -6.79
N GLN A 42 37.12 -3.11 -6.69
CA GLN A 42 36.24 -4.24 -7.01
C GLN A 42 35.14 -4.39 -5.95
N GLN A 43 35.42 -4.16 -4.66
CA GLN A 43 34.39 -4.05 -3.61
C GLN A 43 33.47 -2.85 -3.84
N ILE A 44 34.00 -1.68 -4.19
CA ILE A 44 33.20 -0.48 -4.51
C ILE A 44 32.34 -0.72 -5.75
N VAL A 45 32.87 -1.36 -6.79
CA VAL A 45 32.10 -1.71 -8.00
C VAL A 45 31.04 -2.76 -7.68
N VAL A 46 31.34 -3.77 -6.86
CA VAL A 46 30.38 -4.79 -6.42
C VAL A 46 29.31 -4.20 -5.49
N GLU A 47 29.65 -3.26 -4.60
CA GLU A 47 28.68 -2.49 -3.80
C GLU A 47 27.83 -1.57 -4.68
N LYS A 48 28.42 -0.94 -5.71
CA LYS A 48 27.72 -0.07 -6.66
C LYS A 48 26.78 -0.86 -7.58
N ILE A 49 27.12 -2.11 -7.92
CA ILE A 49 26.25 -3.07 -8.62
C ILE A 49 25.17 -3.60 -7.66
N SER A 50 25.50 -3.85 -6.39
CA SER A 50 24.56 -4.23 -5.32
C SER A 50 23.54 -3.13 -4.97
N ASN A 51 23.83 -1.87 -5.30
CA ASN A 51 22.96 -0.71 -5.10
C ASN A 51 22.16 -0.32 -6.35
N ARG A 52 22.20 -1.12 -7.42
CA ARG A 52 21.49 -0.80 -8.65
C ARG A 52 19.99 -1.01 -8.45
N ARG A 53 19.26 0.08 -8.23
CA ARG A 53 17.78 0.07 -8.22
C ARG A 53 17.26 -0.58 -9.49
N ILE A 54 16.21 -1.38 -9.34
CA ILE A 54 15.54 -2.08 -10.44
C ILE A 54 14.59 -1.09 -11.09
N ALA A 55 14.86 -0.75 -12.36
CA ALA A 55 14.14 0.31 -13.06
C ALA A 55 12.66 -0.02 -13.25
N SER A 56 12.32 -1.26 -13.62
CA SER A 56 10.93 -1.71 -13.75
C SER A 56 10.11 -1.56 -12.47
N LEU A 57 10.71 -1.77 -11.28
CA LEU A 57 10.03 -1.60 -9.99
C LEU A 57 9.75 -0.12 -9.70
N ASP A 58 10.71 0.77 -10.01
CA ASP A 58 10.49 2.21 -9.90
C ASP A 58 9.40 2.66 -10.89
N VAL A 59 9.43 2.22 -12.15
CA VAL A 59 8.38 2.52 -13.14
C VAL A 59 7.02 1.99 -12.71
N PHE A 60 6.94 0.79 -12.13
CA PHE A 60 5.69 0.22 -11.61
C PHE A 60 5.09 1.08 -10.49
N ARG A 61 5.90 1.52 -9.52
CA ARG A 61 5.46 2.46 -8.47
C ARG A 61 5.04 3.81 -9.06
N GLY A 62 5.77 4.29 -10.06
CA GLY A 62 5.45 5.54 -10.75
C GLY A 62 4.13 5.47 -11.49
N LEU A 63 3.84 4.35 -12.14
CA LEU A 63 2.54 4.08 -12.75
C LEU A 63 1.42 4.09 -11.70
N SER A 64 1.62 3.48 -10.54
CA SER A 64 0.63 3.52 -9.44
C SER A 64 0.36 4.95 -8.95
N ILE A 65 1.41 5.76 -8.76
CA ILE A 65 1.26 7.18 -8.38
C ILE A 65 0.57 7.98 -9.48
N PHE A 66 0.93 7.75 -10.74
CA PHE A 66 0.29 8.40 -11.88
C PHE A 66 -1.20 8.08 -11.94
N LEU A 67 -1.58 6.81 -11.81
CA LEU A 67 -2.97 6.38 -11.78
C LEU A 67 -3.73 6.98 -10.59
N MET A 68 -3.11 7.03 -9.41
CA MET A 68 -3.68 7.70 -8.24
C MET A 68 -4.02 9.16 -8.54
N VAL A 69 -3.08 9.93 -9.09
CA VAL A 69 -3.29 11.34 -9.45
C VAL A 69 -4.40 11.48 -10.49
N VAL A 70 -4.40 10.66 -11.54
CA VAL A 70 -5.44 10.69 -12.58
C VAL A 70 -6.82 10.44 -11.99
N VAL A 71 -6.95 9.44 -11.13
CA VAL A 71 -8.23 9.08 -10.52
C VAL A 71 -8.70 10.14 -9.52
N ASP A 72 -7.81 10.70 -8.71
CA ASP A 72 -8.16 11.71 -7.70
C ASP A 72 -8.70 12.99 -8.35
N TYR A 73 -8.15 13.41 -9.50
CA TYR A 73 -8.56 14.64 -10.19
C TYR A 73 -9.61 14.45 -11.29
N ALA A 74 -9.62 13.31 -11.99
CA ALA A 74 -10.55 13.06 -13.09
C ALA A 74 -11.73 12.14 -12.71
N GLY A 75 -11.68 11.47 -11.55
CA GLY A 75 -12.70 10.53 -11.10
C GLY A 75 -14.09 11.14 -10.95
N SER A 76 -14.19 12.39 -10.49
CA SER A 76 -15.48 13.09 -10.37
C SER A 76 -16.17 13.31 -11.72
N SER A 77 -15.40 13.44 -12.80
CA SER A 77 -15.92 13.71 -14.14
C SER A 77 -16.13 12.44 -14.97
N LEU A 78 -15.42 11.36 -14.65
CA LEU A 78 -15.44 10.11 -15.39
C LEU A 78 -15.74 8.93 -14.44
N PRO A 79 -17.01 8.52 -14.30
CA PRO A 79 -17.42 7.46 -13.37
C PRO A 79 -16.70 6.11 -13.59
N ILE A 80 -16.26 5.83 -14.82
CA ILE A 80 -15.55 4.58 -15.17
C ILE A 80 -14.14 4.50 -14.58
N ILE A 81 -13.50 5.65 -14.32
CA ILE A 81 -12.18 5.69 -13.68
C ILE A 81 -12.27 5.93 -12.18
N ALA A 82 -13.43 6.32 -11.64
CA ALA A 82 -13.68 6.46 -10.21
C ALA A 82 -13.84 5.10 -9.50
N HIS A 83 -13.89 5.08 -8.17
CA HIS A 83 -14.13 3.85 -7.41
C HIS A 83 -15.50 3.23 -7.70
N ALA A 84 -15.56 1.90 -7.75
CA ALA A 84 -16.83 1.19 -7.74
C ALA A 84 -17.60 1.51 -6.42
N PRO A 85 -18.92 1.79 -6.46
CA PRO A 85 -19.68 2.18 -5.27
C PRO A 85 -19.61 1.17 -4.11
N TRP A 86 -19.65 -0.13 -4.41
CA TRP A 86 -19.53 -1.19 -3.42
C TRP A 86 -18.91 -2.46 -4.00
N ASN A 87 -19.68 -3.16 -4.83
CA ASN A 87 -19.21 -4.32 -5.59
C ASN A 87 -18.82 -3.89 -7.00
N GLY A 88 -17.76 -4.51 -7.53
CA GLY A 88 -17.24 -4.20 -8.85
C GLY A 88 -15.76 -3.84 -8.80
N LEU A 89 -15.21 -3.54 -9.97
CA LEU A 89 -13.79 -3.24 -10.13
C LEU A 89 -13.62 -2.17 -11.21
N HIS A 90 -13.22 -0.98 -10.81
CA HIS A 90 -12.88 0.13 -11.70
C HIS A 90 -11.37 0.43 -11.67
N LEU A 91 -10.91 1.34 -12.53
CA LEU A 91 -9.48 1.68 -12.65
C LEU A 91 -8.85 2.13 -11.32
N ALA A 92 -9.59 2.95 -10.56
CA ALA A 92 -9.19 3.43 -9.24
C ALA A 92 -8.89 2.31 -8.23
N ASP A 93 -9.54 1.16 -8.39
CA ASP A 93 -9.49 0.08 -7.40
C ASP A 93 -8.21 -0.75 -7.51
N PHE A 94 -7.38 -0.53 -8.54
CA PHE A 94 -6.08 -1.20 -8.68
C PHE A 94 -4.92 -0.48 -8.01
N VAL A 95 -5.07 0.81 -7.69
CA VAL A 95 -3.97 1.67 -7.21
C VAL A 95 -3.36 1.14 -5.91
N MET A 96 -4.18 0.90 -4.89
CA MET A 96 -3.70 0.44 -3.59
C MET A 96 -3.08 -0.98 -3.64
N PRO A 97 -3.72 -1.99 -4.28
CA PRO A 97 -3.09 -3.30 -4.46
C PRO A 97 -1.71 -3.23 -5.13
N MET A 98 -1.52 -2.35 -6.13
CA MET A 98 -0.19 -2.15 -6.73
C MET A 98 0.83 -1.61 -5.72
N PHE A 99 0.47 -0.67 -4.84
CA PHE A 99 1.39 -0.20 -3.79
C PHE A 99 1.78 -1.30 -2.80
N LEU A 100 0.81 -2.09 -2.34
CA LEU A 100 1.05 -3.23 -1.44
C LEU A 100 1.95 -4.27 -2.10
N PHE A 101 1.67 -4.61 -3.35
CA PHE A 101 2.47 -5.52 -4.16
C PHE A 101 3.91 -5.00 -4.32
N ALA A 102 4.09 -3.72 -4.69
CA ALA A 102 5.41 -3.10 -4.82
C ALA A 102 6.17 -3.09 -3.49
N ALA A 103 5.49 -2.83 -2.36
CA ALA A 103 6.09 -2.88 -1.02
C ALA A 103 6.64 -4.27 -0.71
N GLY A 104 5.89 -5.32 -1.07
CA GLY A 104 6.31 -6.72 -0.99
C GLY A 104 7.55 -7.03 -1.84
N VAL A 105 7.54 -6.69 -3.13
CA VAL A 105 8.68 -6.91 -4.04
C VAL A 105 9.95 -6.25 -3.48
N SER A 106 9.80 -5.04 -2.94
CA SER A 106 10.89 -4.27 -2.34
C SER A 106 11.48 -4.93 -1.10
N LEU A 107 10.63 -5.57 -0.31
CA LEU A 107 11.03 -6.27 0.91
C LEU A 107 11.95 -7.45 0.61
N ALA A 108 11.64 -8.24 -0.43
CA ALA A 108 12.49 -9.34 -0.87
C ALA A 108 13.87 -8.84 -1.33
N ILE A 109 13.94 -7.70 -2.01
CA ILE A 109 15.22 -7.10 -2.44
C ILE A 109 16.04 -6.66 -1.22
N VAL A 110 15.40 -6.03 -0.24
CA VAL A 110 16.07 -5.55 0.99
C VAL A 110 16.62 -6.70 1.82
N TYR A 111 15.87 -7.79 1.95
CA TYR A 111 16.25 -8.96 2.77
C TYR A 111 16.81 -10.13 1.94
N ASN A 112 17.21 -9.89 0.68
CA ASN A 112 17.77 -10.92 -0.21
C ASN A 112 19.03 -11.60 0.38
N LYS A 113 19.86 -10.82 1.09
CA LYS A 113 21.05 -11.34 1.78
C LYS A 113 20.65 -11.89 3.15
N LYS A 114 21.31 -12.96 3.59
CA LYS A 114 21.08 -13.57 4.92
C LYS A 114 21.11 -12.50 6.01
N VAL A 115 19.98 -12.36 6.71
CA VAL A 115 19.84 -11.46 7.85
C VAL A 115 20.78 -11.92 8.96
N GLN A 116 21.81 -11.12 9.25
CA GLN A 116 22.79 -11.45 10.30
C GLN A 116 22.15 -11.44 11.70
N CYS A 117 21.32 -10.43 11.99
CA CYS A 117 20.59 -10.31 13.25
C CYS A 117 19.10 -10.05 13.00
N ARG A 118 18.26 -11.06 13.30
CA ARG A 118 16.80 -11.00 13.08
C ARG A 118 16.12 -9.92 13.91
N TYR A 119 16.56 -9.72 15.15
CA TYR A 119 15.97 -8.73 16.04
C TYR A 119 16.22 -7.31 15.54
N GLU A 120 17.45 -7.01 15.11
CA GLU A 120 17.79 -5.70 14.57
C GLU A 120 17.07 -5.43 13.24
N ALA A 121 16.96 -6.44 12.37
CA ALA A 121 16.16 -6.34 11.16
C ALA A 121 14.68 -6.05 11.44
N THR A 122 14.10 -6.74 12.44
CA THR A 122 12.71 -6.55 12.86
C THR A 122 12.50 -5.14 13.43
N TRP A 123 13.42 -4.66 14.26
CA TRP A 123 13.37 -3.30 14.80
C TRP A 123 13.41 -2.23 13.70
N LYS A 124 14.30 -2.38 12.70
CA LYS A 124 14.37 -1.48 11.54
C LYS A 124 13.05 -1.48 10.74
N ALA A 125 12.43 -2.65 10.56
CA ALA A 125 11.14 -2.77 9.91
C ALA A 125 10.02 -2.07 10.72
N ILE A 126 9.99 -2.27 12.05
CA ILE A 126 9.03 -1.61 12.96
C ILE A 126 9.18 -0.09 12.88
N VAL A 127 10.39 0.45 13.02
CA VAL A 127 10.62 1.91 12.97
C VAL A 127 10.16 2.49 11.64
N ARG A 128 10.38 1.80 10.52
CA ARG A 128 9.89 2.23 9.20
C ARG A 128 8.36 2.21 9.14
N ALA A 129 7.72 1.16 9.63
CA ALA A 129 6.27 1.05 9.66
C ALA A 129 5.64 2.14 10.54
N VAL A 130 6.19 2.40 11.73
CA VAL A 130 5.74 3.46 12.64
C VAL A 130 5.85 4.84 12.01
N LYS A 131 7.00 5.16 11.37
CA LYS A 131 7.15 6.44 10.64
C LYS A 131 6.09 6.61 9.56
N LEU A 132 5.82 5.56 8.79
CA LEU A 132 4.80 5.58 7.74
C LEU A 132 3.39 5.72 8.31
N PHE A 133 3.10 5.03 9.42
CA PHE A 133 1.82 5.09 10.11
C PHE A 133 1.55 6.48 10.69
N VAL A 134 2.51 7.06 11.41
CA VAL A 134 2.40 8.43 11.97
C VAL A 134 2.24 9.46 10.86
N LEU A 135 3.00 9.34 9.76
CA LEU A 135 2.81 10.18 8.58
C LEU A 135 1.40 10.04 8.00
N GLY A 136 0.84 8.83 7.96
CA GLY A 136 -0.54 8.58 7.54
C GLY A 136 -1.57 9.31 8.39
N VAL A 137 -1.48 9.15 9.72
CA VAL A 137 -2.37 9.83 10.67
C VAL A 137 -2.25 11.35 10.54
N PHE A 138 -1.05 11.88 10.34
CA PHE A 138 -0.85 13.32 10.13
C PHE A 138 -1.52 13.85 8.86
N LEU A 139 -1.37 13.15 7.73
CA LEU A 139 -1.94 13.58 6.44
C LEU A 139 -3.46 13.44 6.39
N GLN A 140 -4.00 12.37 6.97
CA GLN A 140 -5.39 11.97 6.82
C GLN A 140 -6.27 12.34 8.01
N GLY A 141 -5.70 12.38 9.21
CA GLY A 141 -6.33 12.84 10.45
C GLY A 141 -6.71 14.32 10.41
N GLY A 142 -6.35 15.01 9.33
CA GLY A 142 -7.04 16.20 8.94
C GLY A 142 -6.43 17.50 9.40
N TYR A 143 -5.15 17.47 9.74
CA TYR A 143 -4.36 18.64 10.11
C TYR A 143 -4.41 19.75 9.04
N LEU A 144 -4.65 19.38 7.78
CA LEU A 144 -4.72 20.27 6.62
C LEU A 144 -6.15 20.51 6.08
N HIS A 145 -7.19 20.40 6.91
CA HIS A 145 -8.55 20.84 6.52
C HIS A 145 -8.73 22.35 6.65
N GLY A 146 -9.79 22.90 6.05
CA GLY A 146 -10.20 24.29 6.27
C GLY A 146 -9.33 25.35 5.58
N ILE A 147 -8.72 25.02 4.44
CA ILE A 147 -7.94 25.99 3.63
C ILE A 147 -8.75 27.27 3.31
N THR A 148 -10.07 27.13 3.21
CA THR A 148 -11.01 28.24 2.95
C THR A 148 -11.46 28.97 4.21
N SER A 149 -11.32 28.38 5.40
CA SER A 149 -11.81 28.91 6.68
C SER A 149 -10.71 29.28 7.69
N LEU A 150 -9.42 29.11 7.34
CA LEU A 150 -8.25 29.35 8.22
C LEU A 150 -8.25 28.56 9.55
N THR A 151 -9.11 27.55 9.67
CA THR A 151 -9.18 26.68 10.85
C THR A 151 -8.22 25.52 10.68
N TYR A 152 -6.98 25.68 11.15
CA TYR A 152 -5.99 24.61 11.20
C TYR A 152 -6.08 23.88 12.54
N GLY A 153 -6.16 22.55 12.51
CA GLY A 153 -6.25 21.74 13.72
C GLY A 153 -6.72 20.32 13.42
N VAL A 154 -6.54 19.43 14.40
CA VAL A 154 -7.08 18.09 14.39
C VAL A 154 -7.96 17.96 15.60
N ASP A 155 -9.24 17.68 15.38
CA ASP A 155 -10.10 17.24 16.46
C ASP A 155 -9.69 15.80 16.82
N VAL A 156 -9.17 15.65 18.04
CA VAL A 156 -8.65 14.38 18.55
C VAL A 156 -9.78 13.36 18.73
N GLU A 157 -11.01 13.82 18.97
CA GLU A 157 -12.18 12.95 19.19
C GLU A 157 -12.71 12.37 17.86
N THR A 158 -12.44 13.02 16.73
CA THR A 158 -12.95 12.60 15.41
C THR A 158 -11.83 12.26 14.40
N ILE A 159 -10.58 12.15 14.86
CA ILE A 159 -9.44 11.87 13.99
C ILE A 159 -9.59 10.50 13.30
N ARG A 160 -9.42 10.46 11.97
CA ARG A 160 -9.40 9.20 11.23
C ARG A 160 -8.10 8.44 11.48
N LEU A 161 -8.21 7.27 12.14
CA LEU A 161 -7.05 6.48 12.55
C LEU A 161 -6.48 5.59 11.43
N LEU A 162 -7.34 4.98 10.62
CA LEU A 162 -6.97 4.01 9.59
C LEU A 162 -7.08 4.60 8.19
N GLY A 163 -6.13 4.23 7.33
CA GLY A 163 -6.02 4.74 5.97
C GLY A 163 -4.98 4.06 5.13
N ILE A 164 -4.71 4.65 3.96
CA ILE A 164 -3.89 4.04 2.91
C ILE A 164 -2.45 3.78 3.42
N LEU A 165 -1.81 4.78 4.04
CA LEU A 165 -0.43 4.63 4.54
C LEU A 165 -0.35 3.66 5.73
N GLN A 166 -1.35 3.68 6.61
CA GLN A 166 -1.47 2.80 7.76
C GLN A 166 -1.65 1.34 7.31
N ARG A 167 -2.52 1.10 6.33
CA ARG A 167 -2.70 -0.23 5.71
C ARG A 167 -1.41 -0.71 5.05
N ILE A 168 -0.70 0.14 4.31
CA ILE A 168 0.61 -0.20 3.74
C ILE A 168 1.62 -0.53 4.86
N ALA A 169 1.61 0.21 5.97
CA ALA A 169 2.49 -0.05 7.11
C ALA A 169 2.19 -1.40 7.76
N ILE A 170 0.91 -1.76 7.95
CA ILE A 170 0.47 -3.06 8.48
C ILE A 170 0.87 -4.19 7.51
N GLY A 171 0.59 -4.03 6.22
CA GLY A 171 0.98 -5.03 5.23
C GLY A 171 2.51 -5.22 5.15
N TYR A 172 3.26 -4.12 5.25
CA TYR A 172 4.72 -4.14 5.25
C TYR A 172 5.29 -4.86 6.47
N ILE A 173 4.80 -4.57 7.68
CA ILE A 173 5.33 -5.18 8.90
C ILE A 173 5.02 -6.67 8.96
N VAL A 174 3.80 -7.08 8.58
CA VAL A 174 3.41 -8.50 8.53
C VAL A 174 4.29 -9.25 7.54
N ALA A 175 4.45 -8.74 6.31
CA ALA A 175 5.33 -9.35 5.32
C ALA A 175 6.80 -9.38 5.78
N ALA A 176 7.29 -8.32 6.44
CA ALA A 176 8.66 -8.25 6.95
C ALA A 176 8.92 -9.27 8.06
N VAL A 177 7.97 -9.43 8.98
CA VAL A 177 8.06 -10.46 10.03
C VAL A 177 8.01 -11.85 9.42
N CYS A 178 7.12 -12.10 8.45
CA CYS A 178 7.10 -13.36 7.69
C CYS A 178 8.47 -13.64 7.06
N GLU A 179 9.07 -12.65 6.39
CA GLU A 179 10.36 -12.83 5.72
C GLU A 179 11.54 -13.06 6.66
N ILE A 180 11.58 -12.36 7.80
CA ILE A 180 12.70 -12.44 8.75
C ILE A 180 12.66 -13.73 9.57
N TRP A 181 11.46 -14.20 9.93
CA TRP A 181 11.28 -15.26 10.92
C TRP A 181 10.95 -16.62 10.31
N LEU A 182 10.28 -16.67 9.15
CA LEU A 182 9.95 -17.95 8.53
C LEU A 182 11.19 -18.56 7.87
N PRO A 183 11.44 -19.86 8.06
CA PRO A 183 12.62 -20.48 7.51
C PRO A 183 12.50 -20.59 5.98
N ARG A 184 13.53 -20.09 5.28
CA ARG A 184 13.70 -20.32 3.85
C ARG A 184 14.24 -21.73 3.66
N GLN A 185 13.43 -22.60 3.07
CA GLN A 185 13.83 -23.97 2.85
C GLN A 185 14.66 -24.03 1.56
N THR A 186 15.98 -24.12 1.66
CA THR A 186 16.87 -24.20 0.49
C THR A 186 16.99 -25.65 0.00
N TRP A 187 15.91 -26.22 -0.56
CA TRP A 187 16.04 -27.50 -1.28
C TRP A 187 16.48 -27.25 -2.72
N LYS A 188 17.34 -28.14 -3.23
CA LYS A 188 17.87 -28.11 -4.61
C LYS A 188 16.76 -27.91 -5.64
N LYS A 189 17.04 -27.03 -6.62
CA LYS A 189 16.51 -26.78 -7.98
C LYS A 189 15.05 -27.08 -8.38
N GLU A 190 14.19 -27.69 -7.57
CA GLU A 190 12.85 -28.09 -8.00
C GLU A 190 11.75 -27.46 -7.14
N ALA A 191 10.87 -26.74 -7.83
CA ALA A 191 9.69 -26.01 -7.37
C ALA A 191 9.95 -24.85 -6.39
N PHE A 192 10.04 -23.62 -6.95
CA PHE A 192 10.02 -22.35 -6.22
C PHE A 192 8.95 -22.30 -5.11
N LEU A 193 7.76 -22.83 -5.38
CA LEU A 193 6.65 -22.90 -4.40
C LEU A 193 6.99 -23.70 -3.13
N ARG A 194 7.83 -24.74 -3.24
CA ARG A 194 8.19 -25.61 -2.10
C ARG A 194 9.17 -24.94 -1.14
N ASN A 195 10.00 -24.03 -1.63
CA ASN A 195 10.99 -23.31 -0.82
C ASN A 195 10.36 -22.27 0.10
N TYR A 196 9.15 -21.80 -0.23
CA TYR A 196 8.40 -20.75 0.46
C TYR A 196 7.09 -21.28 1.09
N ILE A 197 7.03 -22.57 1.42
CA ILE A 197 5.82 -23.21 1.97
C ILE A 197 5.30 -22.49 3.21
N TRP A 198 6.18 -22.01 4.09
CA TRP A 198 5.80 -21.30 5.31
C TRP A 198 5.15 -19.94 5.03
N HIS A 199 5.60 -19.21 4.01
CA HIS A 199 4.94 -17.98 3.58
C HIS A 199 3.52 -18.28 3.07
N TRP A 200 3.34 -19.36 2.30
CA TRP A 200 2.00 -19.80 1.88
C TRP A 200 1.13 -20.25 3.05
N CYS A 201 1.67 -20.96 4.04
CA CYS A 201 0.96 -21.29 5.27
C CYS A 201 0.49 -20.01 6.00
N ALA A 202 1.34 -18.98 6.08
CA ALA A 202 0.95 -17.69 6.64
C ALA A 202 -0.16 -17.01 5.84
N VAL A 203 -0.10 -17.07 4.50
CA VAL A 203 -1.17 -16.59 3.62
C VAL A 203 -2.49 -17.31 3.88
N PHE A 204 -2.49 -18.64 3.91
CA PHE A 204 -3.70 -19.42 4.19
C PHE A 204 -4.24 -19.12 5.59
N PHE A 205 -3.37 -19.01 6.60
CA PHE A 205 -3.76 -18.66 7.96
C PHE A 205 -4.46 -17.29 8.04
N LEU A 206 -3.89 -16.25 7.42
CA LEU A 206 -4.49 -14.92 7.37
C LEU A 206 -5.84 -14.93 6.63
N CYS A 207 -5.93 -15.65 5.51
CA CYS A 207 -7.18 -15.81 4.76
C CYS A 207 -8.26 -16.54 5.58
N THR A 208 -7.89 -17.60 6.31
CA THR A 208 -8.83 -18.35 7.17
C THR A 208 -9.36 -17.47 8.30
N ILE A 209 -8.50 -16.67 8.94
CA ILE A 209 -8.94 -15.70 9.95
C ILE A 209 -9.92 -14.70 9.32
N TYR A 210 -9.58 -14.14 8.16
CA TYR A 210 -10.44 -13.18 7.47
C TYR A 210 -11.82 -13.78 7.15
N ILE A 211 -11.88 -14.98 6.56
CA ILE A 211 -13.15 -15.66 6.25
C ILE A 211 -13.93 -15.95 7.53
N GLY A 212 -13.26 -16.50 8.55
CA GLY A 212 -13.89 -16.85 9.82
C GLY A 212 -14.53 -15.65 10.53
N LEU A 213 -13.85 -14.50 10.51
CA LEU A 213 -14.38 -13.26 11.08
C LEU A 213 -15.47 -12.63 10.20
N THR A 214 -15.30 -12.65 8.87
CA THR A 214 -16.27 -12.05 7.94
C THR A 214 -17.61 -12.77 7.97
N TYR A 215 -17.59 -14.11 7.97
CA TYR A 215 -18.81 -14.93 7.87
C TYR A 215 -19.32 -15.46 9.21
N GLY A 216 -18.45 -15.63 10.22
CA GLY A 216 -18.81 -16.24 11.49
C GLY A 216 -19.48 -15.29 12.49
N GLN A 217 -19.21 -13.99 12.40
CA GLN A 217 -19.68 -13.00 13.37
C GLN A 217 -21.15 -12.60 13.12
N TYR A 218 -21.88 -12.33 14.21
CA TYR A 218 -23.24 -11.80 14.18
C TYR A 218 -23.21 -10.29 14.31
N VAL A 219 -23.84 -9.60 13.36
CA VAL A 219 -23.93 -8.15 13.35
C VAL A 219 -25.32 -7.74 13.83
N ALA A 220 -25.35 -7.19 15.04
CA ALA A 220 -26.56 -6.64 15.64
C ALA A 220 -26.92 -5.28 15.02
N ASP A 221 -28.15 -4.84 15.28
CA ASP A 221 -28.60 -3.50 14.93
C ASP A 221 -27.78 -2.45 15.70
N TRP A 222 -27.50 -1.32 15.06
CA TRP A 222 -26.65 -0.29 15.65
C TRP A 222 -27.15 1.12 15.29
N GLN A 223 -26.71 2.10 16.07
CA GLN A 223 -27.15 3.49 15.97
C GLN A 223 -25.94 4.43 15.90
N PHE A 224 -26.10 5.56 15.23
CA PHE A 224 -25.11 6.62 15.18
C PHE A 224 -25.78 8.00 15.07
N ASN A 225 -25.02 9.03 15.45
CA ASN A 225 -25.47 10.42 15.41
C ASN A 225 -24.86 11.11 14.19
N ASP A 226 -25.69 11.85 13.44
CA ASP A 226 -25.17 12.73 12.39
C ASP A 226 -24.67 14.03 13.03
N LEU A 227 -23.35 14.20 13.12
CA LEU A 227 -22.71 15.38 13.72
C LEU A 227 -22.50 16.54 12.72
N TYR A 228 -22.84 16.38 11.43
CA TYR A 228 -22.46 17.34 10.40
C TYR A 228 -23.52 17.57 9.30
N THR A 229 -24.60 18.29 9.63
CA THR A 229 -25.29 19.11 8.63
C THR A 229 -24.52 20.42 8.46
N PHE A 230 -23.62 20.49 7.47
CA PHE A 230 -23.00 21.75 7.07
C PHE A 230 -23.98 22.54 6.20
N SER A 231 -25.04 23.06 6.82
CA SER A 231 -25.95 24.03 6.22
C SER A 231 -25.93 25.28 7.08
N SER A 232 -25.19 26.28 6.60
CA SER A 232 -25.40 27.68 6.97
C SER A 232 -26.89 28.00 6.82
N LEU A 233 -27.50 28.48 7.91
CA LEU A 233 -28.93 28.76 8.09
C LEU A 233 -29.79 27.53 8.36
N VAL A 234 -29.89 27.12 9.62
CA VAL A 234 -31.14 26.92 10.41
C VAL A 234 -30.80 26.19 11.72
N SER A 235 -31.11 26.87 12.83
CA SER A 235 -31.58 26.40 14.14
C SER A 235 -30.93 25.22 14.89
N GLU A 236 -30.54 25.53 16.13
CA GLU A 236 -30.54 24.71 17.38
C GLU A 236 -30.80 23.19 17.30
N ASN A 237 -29.84 22.42 17.83
CA ASN A 237 -30.04 21.20 18.65
C ASN A 237 -30.96 20.09 18.12
N GLY A 238 -30.70 19.56 16.93
CA GLY A 238 -31.27 18.29 16.49
C GLY A 238 -30.20 17.24 16.20
N THR A 239 -29.77 16.46 17.19
CA THR A 239 -29.01 15.23 16.91
C THR A 239 -29.96 14.19 16.31
N THR A 240 -29.95 14.01 15.00
CA THR A 240 -30.72 12.94 14.35
C THR A 240 -30.03 11.60 14.59
N ILE A 241 -30.68 10.74 15.37
CA ILE A 241 -30.18 9.38 15.64
C ILE A 241 -30.66 8.47 14.51
N HIS A 242 -29.72 7.98 13.71
CA HIS A 242 -30.01 7.02 12.65
C HIS A 242 -29.82 5.61 13.18
N THR A 243 -30.83 4.75 12.97
CA THR A 243 -30.76 3.33 13.33
C THR A 243 -30.60 2.48 12.08
N VAL A 244 -29.61 1.60 12.07
CA VAL A 244 -29.36 0.62 11.00
C VAL A 244 -29.77 -0.75 11.50
N LYS A 245 -30.76 -1.36 10.83
CA LYS A 245 -31.24 -2.71 11.11
C LYS A 245 -30.44 -3.72 10.29
N CYS A 246 -29.74 -4.61 10.97
CA CYS A 246 -28.88 -5.63 10.36
C CYS A 246 -29.37 -7.01 10.76
N SER A 247 -29.20 -7.40 12.02
CA SER A 247 -29.61 -8.70 12.58
C SER A 247 -29.22 -9.92 11.70
N VAL A 248 -28.02 -9.90 11.12
CA VAL A 248 -27.55 -10.87 10.11
C VAL A 248 -26.17 -11.46 10.43
N ARG A 249 -25.82 -12.59 9.80
CA ARG A 249 -24.47 -13.17 9.77
C ARG A 249 -23.98 -13.28 8.34
N GLY A 250 -22.69 -13.04 8.13
CA GLY A 250 -22.04 -13.23 6.83
C GLY A 250 -22.57 -12.34 5.71
N ASP A 251 -23.26 -11.26 6.04
CA ASP A 251 -23.64 -10.26 5.07
C ASP A 251 -22.41 -9.46 4.60
N LEU A 252 -22.28 -9.32 3.28
CA LEU A 252 -21.24 -8.51 2.63
C LEU A 252 -21.81 -7.19 2.09
N GLY A 253 -23.04 -6.86 2.47
CA GLY A 253 -23.71 -5.62 2.15
C GLY A 253 -23.09 -4.40 2.84
N PRO A 254 -23.50 -3.19 2.40
CA PRO A 254 -23.10 -1.95 3.05
C PRO A 254 -23.60 -1.90 4.50
N ALA A 255 -22.82 -1.28 5.39
CA ALA A 255 -23.11 -1.04 6.81
C ALA A 255 -23.31 -2.25 7.76
N CYS A 256 -23.88 -3.36 7.29
CA CYS A 256 -24.23 -4.55 8.09
C CYS A 256 -23.21 -5.70 8.02
N ASN A 257 -22.05 -5.45 7.43
CA ASN A 257 -20.97 -6.43 7.37
C ASN A 257 -20.14 -6.48 8.67
N ALA A 258 -19.51 -7.63 8.90
CA ALA A 258 -18.68 -7.87 10.07
C ALA A 258 -17.41 -6.99 10.13
N ALA A 259 -16.86 -6.59 8.98
CA ALA A 259 -15.70 -5.71 8.93
C ALA A 259 -16.00 -4.36 9.59
N GLY A 260 -17.09 -3.70 9.16
CA GLY A 260 -17.56 -2.45 9.73
C GLY A 260 -17.95 -2.58 11.20
N MET A 261 -18.50 -3.72 11.63
CA MET A 261 -18.77 -3.98 13.04
C MET A 261 -17.49 -3.99 13.89
N ILE A 262 -16.46 -4.70 13.44
CA ILE A 262 -15.16 -4.78 14.12
C ILE A 262 -14.52 -3.38 14.20
N ASP A 263 -14.54 -2.63 13.09
CA ASP A 263 -13.97 -1.29 13.07
C ASP A 263 -14.74 -0.35 14.00
N ARG A 264 -16.08 -0.38 14.03
CA ARG A 264 -16.90 0.39 14.99
C ARG A 264 -16.56 0.05 16.44
N PHE A 265 -16.36 -1.23 16.76
CA PHE A 265 -16.08 -1.68 18.12
C PHE A 265 -14.66 -1.31 18.59
N ILE A 266 -13.65 -1.47 17.73
CA ILE A 266 -12.25 -1.26 18.10
C ILE A 266 -11.83 0.20 17.95
N LEU A 267 -12.21 0.84 16.84
CA LEU A 267 -11.81 2.22 16.55
C LEU A 267 -12.76 3.24 17.15
N GLY A 268 -14.04 2.90 17.33
CA GLY A 268 -15.09 3.86 17.65
C GLY A 268 -15.68 4.50 16.40
N ILE A 269 -16.96 4.89 16.47
CA ILE A 269 -17.72 5.41 15.31
C ILE A 269 -17.16 6.75 14.83
N ASP A 270 -16.72 7.60 15.76
CA ASP A 270 -16.24 8.95 15.48
C ASP A 270 -14.91 8.97 14.71
N HIS A 271 -14.11 7.90 14.84
CA HIS A 271 -12.82 7.74 14.17
C HIS A 271 -12.92 7.06 12.79
N LEU A 272 -14.12 6.71 12.34
CA LEU A 272 -14.37 6.10 11.02
C LEU A 272 -14.42 7.15 9.92
N TYR A 273 -14.19 6.69 8.68
CA TYR A 273 -14.34 7.55 7.53
C TYR A 273 -15.80 7.99 7.30
N GLN A 274 -16.00 9.30 7.34
CA GLN A 274 -17.30 9.95 7.30
C GLN A 274 -17.91 10.10 5.90
N LYS A 275 -17.19 9.73 4.82
CA LYS A 275 -17.68 9.84 3.43
C LYS A 275 -17.49 8.53 2.65
N PRO A 276 -18.09 7.42 3.08
CA PRO A 276 -17.86 6.12 2.46
C PRO A 276 -18.38 6.05 1.02
N VAL A 277 -17.71 5.22 0.21
CA VAL A 277 -17.93 5.12 -1.24
C VAL A 277 -19.33 4.60 -1.59
N TYR A 278 -19.95 3.81 -0.70
CA TYR A 278 -21.31 3.30 -0.93
C TYR A 278 -22.39 4.38 -0.93
N ARG A 279 -22.07 5.63 -0.53
CA ARG A 279 -22.98 6.77 -0.72
C ARG A 279 -23.26 7.06 -2.19
N ASN A 280 -22.40 6.57 -3.09
CA ASN A 280 -22.57 6.69 -4.54
C ASN A 280 -23.41 5.55 -5.14
N MET A 281 -23.95 4.65 -4.31
CA MET A 281 -24.88 3.62 -4.79
C MET A 281 -26.21 4.25 -5.19
N LYS A 282 -26.92 3.61 -6.13
CA LYS A 282 -28.14 4.15 -6.73
C LYS A 282 -29.27 4.30 -5.70
N GLU A 283 -29.23 3.49 -4.65
CA GLU A 283 -30.15 3.47 -3.52
C GLU A 283 -29.99 4.71 -2.61
N CYS A 284 -28.83 5.36 -2.67
CA CYS A 284 -28.54 6.61 -1.97
C CYS A 284 -28.77 7.77 -2.95
N ASN A 285 -29.94 8.41 -2.89
CA ASN A 285 -30.29 9.47 -3.83
C ASN A 285 -29.48 10.76 -3.51
N MET A 286 -28.41 10.99 -4.27
CA MET A 286 -27.55 12.15 -4.14
C MET A 286 -28.07 13.33 -4.97
N SER A 287 -28.24 14.49 -4.35
CA SER A 287 -28.46 15.75 -5.06
C SER A 287 -27.21 16.15 -5.85
N LYS A 288 -27.37 17.01 -6.88
CA LYS A 288 -26.26 17.54 -7.69
C LYS A 288 -25.21 18.31 -6.86
N ASP A 289 -25.59 18.79 -5.67
CA ASP A 289 -24.71 19.49 -4.73
C ASP A 289 -23.98 18.55 -3.75
N GLY A 290 -24.10 17.22 -3.93
CA GLY A 290 -23.44 16.23 -3.08
C GLY A 290 -24.10 16.00 -1.72
N GLN A 291 -25.32 16.50 -1.53
CA GLN A 291 -26.13 16.30 -0.32
C GLN A 291 -27.06 15.09 -0.50
N LEU A 292 -27.19 14.29 0.56
CA LEU A 292 -28.00 13.09 0.59
C LEU A 292 -29.47 13.46 0.83
N SER A 293 -30.40 12.88 0.06
CA SER A 293 -31.83 13.12 0.26
C SER A 293 -32.32 12.49 1.57
N GLU A 294 -33.13 13.21 2.35
CA GLU A 294 -33.75 12.72 3.61
C GLU A 294 -34.55 11.42 3.43
N ALA A 295 -35.02 11.11 2.22
CA ALA A 295 -35.70 9.86 1.89
C ALA A 295 -34.76 8.65 1.74
N SER A 296 -33.45 8.84 1.80
CA SER A 296 -32.46 7.77 1.61
C SER A 296 -32.41 6.84 2.83
N PRO A 297 -32.09 5.55 2.64
CA PRO A 297 -31.91 4.61 3.74
C PRO A 297 -30.92 5.11 4.81
N SER A 298 -31.16 4.80 6.08
CA SER A 298 -30.32 5.23 7.21
C SER A 298 -28.85 4.82 7.06
N TRP A 299 -28.59 3.66 6.44
CA TRP A 299 -27.23 3.18 6.19
C TRP A 299 -26.46 4.02 5.15
N CYS A 300 -27.12 4.85 4.34
CA CYS A 300 -26.41 5.78 3.43
C CYS A 300 -25.65 6.87 4.22
N TYR A 301 -26.15 7.25 5.39
CA TYR A 301 -25.51 8.24 6.27
C TYR A 301 -24.37 7.63 7.09
N ALA A 302 -24.43 6.31 7.35
CA ALA A 302 -23.49 5.60 8.20
C ALA A 302 -22.02 5.84 7.80
N PRO A 303 -21.11 6.09 8.75
CA PRO A 303 -19.68 6.07 8.49
C PRO A 303 -19.17 4.64 8.32
N PHE A 304 -18.12 4.47 7.52
CA PHE A 304 -17.52 3.17 7.26
C PHE A 304 -16.06 3.31 6.83
N GLU A 305 -15.19 2.47 7.39
CA GLU A 305 -13.75 2.53 7.14
C GLU A 305 -13.32 1.49 6.08
N PRO A 306 -13.10 1.88 4.81
CA PRO A 306 -12.63 0.95 3.78
C PRO A 306 -11.19 0.48 4.00
N GLU A 307 -10.42 1.21 4.81
CA GLU A 307 -9.04 0.90 5.16
C GLU A 307 -8.91 0.19 6.51
N GLY A 308 -9.99 -0.44 6.98
CA GLY A 308 -10.15 -1.00 8.33
C GLY A 308 -9.28 -2.20 8.68
N ILE A 309 -9.43 -2.66 9.92
CA ILE A 309 -8.57 -3.66 10.57
C ILE A 309 -8.68 -5.02 9.87
N LEU A 310 -9.91 -5.50 9.67
CA LEU A 310 -10.14 -6.83 9.11
C LEU A 310 -9.60 -6.94 7.68
N SER A 311 -9.92 -5.95 6.85
CA SER A 311 -9.45 -5.81 5.48
C SER A 311 -7.93 -5.56 5.37
N SER A 312 -7.25 -5.14 6.45
CA SER A 312 -5.79 -5.05 6.48
C SER A 312 -5.11 -6.43 6.54
N LEU A 313 -5.80 -7.50 6.94
CA LEU A 313 -5.29 -8.86 6.89
C LEU A 313 -5.07 -9.31 5.43
N THR A 314 -6.07 -9.14 4.58
CA THR A 314 -5.99 -9.49 3.15
C THR A 314 -5.09 -8.52 2.39
N ALA A 315 -5.00 -7.25 2.79
CA ALA A 315 -3.97 -6.33 2.30
C ALA A 315 -2.54 -6.81 2.62
N SER A 316 -2.33 -7.38 3.81
CA SER A 316 -1.04 -8.00 4.18
C SER A 316 -0.71 -9.21 3.31
N VAL A 317 -1.71 -10.02 2.97
CA VAL A 317 -1.54 -11.13 2.02
C VAL A 317 -1.12 -10.62 0.63
N ALA A 318 -1.70 -9.53 0.13
CA ALA A 318 -1.25 -8.93 -1.14
C ALA A 318 0.21 -8.46 -1.09
N CYS A 319 0.66 -7.93 0.06
CA CYS A 319 2.07 -7.61 0.29
C CYS A 319 2.96 -8.87 0.28
N ILE A 320 2.53 -9.97 0.91
CA ILE A 320 3.24 -11.26 0.88
C ILE A 320 3.30 -11.83 -0.55
N ILE A 321 2.24 -11.69 -1.35
CA ILE A 321 2.24 -12.08 -2.76
C ILE A 321 3.31 -11.28 -3.52
N GLY A 322 3.37 -9.95 -3.33
CA GLY A 322 4.43 -9.12 -3.90
C GLY A 322 5.83 -9.56 -3.46
N LEU A 323 6.00 -9.96 -2.20
CA LEU A 323 7.25 -10.53 -1.68
C LEU A 323 7.67 -11.78 -2.45
N GLN A 324 6.74 -12.68 -2.80
CA GLN A 324 7.04 -13.84 -3.66
C GLN A 324 7.55 -13.44 -5.04
N TYR A 325 6.99 -12.40 -5.65
CA TYR A 325 7.48 -11.88 -6.93
C TYR A 325 8.91 -11.34 -6.81
N GLY A 326 9.21 -10.67 -5.70
CA GLY A 326 10.56 -10.20 -5.40
C GLY A 326 11.56 -11.33 -5.16
N HIS A 327 11.16 -12.45 -4.54
CA HIS A 327 12.03 -13.63 -4.42
C HIS A 327 12.41 -14.21 -5.78
N ILE A 328 11.43 -14.36 -6.68
CA ILE A 328 11.68 -14.79 -8.07
C ILE A 328 12.67 -13.85 -8.76
N LEU A 329 12.54 -12.53 -8.54
CA LEU A 329 13.43 -11.52 -9.09
C LEU A 329 14.87 -11.67 -8.58
N THR A 330 15.04 -11.96 -7.29
CA THR A 330 16.36 -12.02 -6.66
C THR A 330 17.06 -13.37 -6.80
N GLU A 331 16.32 -14.47 -6.90
CA GLU A 331 16.86 -15.83 -6.93
C GLU A 331 17.15 -16.33 -8.36
N LEU A 332 16.22 -16.09 -9.28
CA LEU A 332 16.36 -16.58 -10.66
C LEU A 332 17.20 -15.58 -11.44
N GLN A 333 18.20 -16.06 -12.19
CA GLN A 333 19.03 -15.20 -13.04
C GLN A 333 18.43 -14.98 -14.43
N GLY A 334 17.68 -15.95 -14.96
CA GLY A 334 17.12 -15.90 -16.32
C GLY A 334 15.85 -15.04 -16.43
N HIS A 335 15.81 -14.14 -17.41
CA HIS A 335 14.62 -13.33 -17.71
C HIS A 335 13.40 -14.21 -18.06
N LYS A 336 13.61 -15.27 -18.86
CA LYS A 336 12.54 -16.21 -19.25
C LYS A 336 11.94 -16.93 -18.06
N ASP A 337 12.77 -17.42 -17.15
CA ASP A 337 12.31 -18.15 -15.96
C ASP A 337 11.53 -17.24 -15.01
N ARG A 338 12.00 -15.99 -14.81
CA ARG A 338 11.26 -14.98 -14.03
C ARG A 338 9.86 -14.75 -14.60
N LEU A 339 9.79 -14.48 -15.90
CA LEU A 339 8.53 -14.21 -16.59
C LEU A 339 7.58 -15.41 -16.60
N CYS A 340 8.11 -16.62 -16.80
CA CYS A 340 7.30 -17.84 -16.77
C CYS A 340 6.67 -18.05 -15.38
N ASN A 341 7.45 -17.95 -14.30
CA ASN A 341 6.95 -18.13 -12.93
C ASN A 341 5.95 -17.03 -12.53
N TRP A 342 6.26 -15.76 -12.83
CA TRP A 342 5.35 -14.65 -12.57
C TRP A 342 4.05 -14.75 -13.36
N SER A 343 4.12 -15.11 -14.65
CA SER A 343 2.94 -15.26 -15.49
C SER A 343 2.07 -16.42 -15.02
N PHE A 344 2.68 -17.55 -14.68
CA PHE A 344 1.97 -18.70 -14.11
C PHE A 344 1.25 -18.34 -12.81
N MET A 345 1.93 -17.69 -11.87
CA MET A 345 1.33 -17.22 -10.62
C MET A 345 0.20 -16.21 -10.85
N SER A 346 0.38 -15.25 -11.76
CA SER A 346 -0.67 -14.27 -12.08
C SER A 346 -1.91 -14.94 -12.67
N VAL A 347 -1.74 -15.84 -13.64
CA VAL A 347 -2.87 -16.56 -14.24
C VAL A 347 -3.57 -17.43 -13.21
N LEU A 348 -2.82 -18.11 -12.33
CA LEU A 348 -3.40 -18.92 -11.25
C LEU A 348 -4.27 -18.08 -10.32
N PHE A 349 -3.78 -16.93 -9.86
CA PHE A 349 -4.57 -16.04 -9.00
C PHE A 349 -5.76 -15.43 -9.72
N LEU A 350 -5.63 -15.08 -11.00
CA LEU A 350 -6.74 -14.54 -11.78
C LEU A 350 -7.87 -15.58 -11.91
N VAL A 351 -7.52 -16.83 -12.21
CA VAL A 351 -8.47 -17.94 -12.35
C VAL A 351 -9.15 -18.22 -11.01
N ILE A 352 -8.38 -18.40 -9.93
CA ILE A 352 -8.95 -18.67 -8.60
C ILE A 352 -9.82 -17.51 -8.12
N GLY A 353 -9.35 -16.27 -8.26
CA GLY A 353 -10.11 -15.08 -7.87
C GLY A 353 -11.41 -14.92 -8.66
N SER A 354 -11.39 -15.21 -9.96
CA SER A 354 -12.59 -15.18 -10.80
C SER A 354 -13.56 -16.30 -10.44
N ILE A 355 -13.08 -17.51 -10.16
CA ILE A 355 -13.93 -18.62 -9.70
C ILE A 355 -14.61 -18.25 -8.38
N LEU A 356 -13.88 -17.68 -7.41
CA LEU A 356 -14.45 -17.23 -6.14
C LEU A 356 -15.53 -16.15 -6.34
N ALA A 357 -15.31 -15.23 -7.30
CA ALA A 357 -16.31 -14.24 -7.67
C ALA A 357 -17.59 -14.87 -8.23
N LEU A 358 -17.45 -15.91 -9.08
CA LEU A 358 -18.58 -16.67 -9.62
C LEU A 358 -19.29 -17.52 -8.54
N LEU A 359 -18.56 -18.00 -7.54
CA LEU A 359 -19.10 -18.78 -6.41
C LEU A 359 -19.79 -17.90 -5.34
N GLY A 360 -19.89 -16.59 -5.55
CA GLY A 360 -20.66 -15.68 -4.70
C GLY A 360 -19.84 -14.85 -3.71
N ILE A 361 -18.51 -14.85 -3.77
CA ILE A 361 -17.67 -13.89 -3.02
C ILE A 361 -17.44 -12.65 -3.91
N PRO A 362 -18.21 -11.57 -3.77
CA PRO A 362 -18.14 -10.42 -4.67
C PRO A 362 -16.75 -9.78 -4.67
N ILE A 363 -16.35 -9.25 -5.82
CA ILE A 363 -15.16 -8.41 -5.92
C ILE A 363 -15.52 -7.07 -5.26
N ASN A 364 -15.02 -6.85 -4.05
CA ASN A 364 -15.34 -5.68 -3.24
C ASN A 364 -14.06 -5.11 -2.63
N LYS A 365 -13.74 -3.87 -3.01
CA LYS A 365 -12.57 -3.14 -2.53
C LYS A 365 -12.70 -2.77 -1.06
N SER A 366 -13.87 -2.25 -0.67
CA SER A 366 -14.13 -1.72 0.69
C SER A 366 -13.93 -2.77 1.77
N LEU A 367 -14.32 -4.01 1.49
CA LEU A 367 -14.07 -5.16 2.38
C LEU A 367 -12.73 -5.85 2.13
N TYR A 368 -12.04 -5.50 1.03
CA TYR A 368 -10.86 -6.17 0.52
C TYR A 368 -11.07 -7.71 0.49
N THR A 369 -12.12 -8.13 -0.22
CA THR A 369 -12.49 -9.55 -0.30
C THR A 369 -11.37 -10.39 -0.91
N ILE A 370 -11.36 -11.69 -0.60
CA ILE A 370 -10.32 -12.60 -1.14
C ILE A 370 -10.37 -12.67 -2.67
N SER A 371 -11.56 -12.66 -3.27
CA SER A 371 -11.70 -12.58 -4.74
C SER A 371 -11.08 -11.29 -5.30
N TYR A 372 -11.38 -10.14 -4.68
CA TYR A 372 -10.77 -8.85 -5.03
C TYR A 372 -9.24 -8.87 -4.88
N MET A 373 -8.72 -9.34 -3.74
CA MET A 373 -7.29 -9.45 -3.47
C MET A 373 -6.57 -10.29 -4.54
N LEU A 374 -7.12 -11.44 -4.91
CA LEU A 374 -6.51 -12.35 -5.88
C LEU A 374 -6.54 -11.76 -7.30
N VAL A 375 -7.68 -11.21 -7.73
CA VAL A 375 -7.82 -10.59 -9.06
C VAL A 375 -6.89 -9.37 -9.19
N THR A 376 -6.83 -8.52 -8.17
CA THR A 376 -5.97 -7.33 -8.21
C THR A 376 -4.49 -7.66 -8.08
N SER A 377 -4.11 -8.68 -7.29
CA SER A 377 -2.73 -9.18 -7.22
C SER A 377 -2.30 -9.80 -8.55
N ALA A 378 -3.20 -10.51 -9.24
CA ALA A 378 -2.95 -11.03 -10.58
C ALA A 378 -2.70 -9.90 -11.58
N ALA A 379 -3.56 -8.87 -11.59
CA ALA A 379 -3.41 -7.70 -12.46
C ALA A 379 -2.12 -6.92 -12.17
N ALA A 380 -1.75 -6.76 -10.90
CA ALA A 380 -0.47 -6.18 -10.49
C ALA A 380 0.72 -7.01 -11.01
N GLY A 381 0.66 -8.33 -10.89
CA GLY A 381 1.68 -9.25 -11.41
C GLY A 381 1.83 -9.21 -12.94
N ILE A 382 0.72 -9.19 -13.69
CA ILE A 382 0.72 -9.05 -15.16
C ILE A 382 1.33 -7.70 -15.57
N THR A 383 0.91 -6.62 -14.89
CA THR A 383 1.42 -5.27 -15.13
C THR A 383 2.92 -5.21 -14.84
N PHE A 384 3.38 -5.81 -13.74
CA PHE A 384 4.79 -5.90 -13.40
C PHE A 384 5.59 -6.69 -14.46
N CYS A 385 5.06 -7.82 -14.96
CA CYS A 385 5.68 -8.57 -16.05
C CYS A 385 5.82 -7.74 -17.33
N ALA A 386 4.77 -7.02 -17.71
CA ALA A 386 4.75 -6.17 -18.90
C ALA A 386 5.79 -5.03 -18.78
N LEU A 387 5.85 -4.35 -17.63
CA LEU A 387 6.84 -3.29 -17.39
C LEU A 387 8.26 -3.84 -17.30
N TYR A 388 8.47 -5.02 -16.72
CA TYR A 388 9.77 -5.68 -16.70
C TYR A 388 10.26 -6.01 -18.11
N LEU A 389 9.39 -6.57 -18.96
CA LEU A 389 9.69 -6.81 -20.37
C LEU A 389 10.05 -5.52 -21.11
N LEU A 390 9.24 -4.47 -20.94
CA LEU A 390 9.42 -3.20 -21.64
C LEU A 390 10.71 -2.47 -21.21
N VAL A 391 10.96 -2.39 -19.90
CA VAL A 391 12.03 -1.56 -19.34
C VAL A 391 13.35 -2.33 -19.23
N ASP A 392 13.32 -3.53 -18.65
CA ASP A 392 14.54 -4.27 -18.29
C ASP A 392 14.98 -5.26 -19.38
N VAL A 393 14.08 -5.74 -20.26
CA VAL A 393 14.42 -6.64 -21.38
C VAL A 393 14.60 -5.89 -22.69
N TYR A 394 13.59 -5.11 -23.11
CA TYR A 394 13.64 -4.34 -24.37
C TYR A 394 14.38 -2.99 -24.24
N GLY A 395 14.71 -2.56 -23.02
CA GLY A 395 15.54 -1.39 -22.80
C GLY A 395 14.85 -0.05 -23.06
N TRP A 396 13.51 0.02 -23.05
CA TRP A 396 12.73 1.26 -23.29
C TRP A 396 12.73 2.23 -22.09
N ARG A 397 13.85 2.30 -21.37
CA ARG A 397 14.01 3.11 -20.17
C ARG A 397 13.84 4.61 -20.44
N ARG A 398 14.23 5.10 -21.62
CA ARG A 398 14.06 6.52 -21.99
C ARG A 398 12.60 6.93 -22.08
N VAL A 399 11.74 6.07 -22.63
CA VAL A 399 10.29 6.34 -22.74
C VAL A 399 9.65 6.31 -21.36
N ALA A 400 10.07 5.37 -20.51
CA ALA A 400 9.56 5.23 -19.14
C ALA A 400 10.19 6.21 -18.13
N PHE A 401 11.05 7.14 -18.56
CA PHE A 401 11.81 8.02 -17.64
C PHE A 401 10.91 8.82 -16.69
N GLY A 402 9.79 9.35 -17.19
CA GLY A 402 8.84 10.10 -16.36
C GLY A 402 8.24 9.24 -15.24
N LEU A 403 7.79 8.04 -15.58
CA LEU A 403 7.27 7.08 -14.60
C LEU A 403 8.37 6.59 -13.65
N GLU A 404 9.58 6.34 -14.14
CA GLU A 404 10.72 5.97 -13.28
C GLU A 404 11.00 7.07 -12.24
N TRP A 405 10.98 8.34 -12.65
CA TRP A 405 11.17 9.48 -11.75
C TRP A 405 10.06 9.58 -10.71
N MET A 406 8.80 9.50 -11.14
CA MET A 406 7.65 9.50 -10.23
C MET A 406 7.74 8.37 -9.19
N GLY A 407 8.20 7.19 -9.61
CA GLY A 407 8.38 6.04 -8.73
C GLY A 407 9.47 6.21 -7.68
N LYS A 408 10.59 6.86 -8.02
CA LYS A 408 11.67 7.16 -7.07
C LYS A 408 11.24 8.15 -5.98
N HIS A 409 10.31 9.05 -6.31
CA HIS A 409 9.78 10.10 -5.44
C HIS A 409 8.33 9.84 -4.99
N SER A 410 7.88 8.58 -5.03
CA SER A 410 6.47 8.23 -4.84
C SER A 410 5.86 8.75 -3.55
N LEU A 411 6.56 8.61 -2.42
CA LEU A 411 6.07 9.09 -1.11
C LEU A 411 5.91 10.62 -1.08
N SER A 412 6.87 11.36 -1.65
CA SER A 412 6.81 12.83 -1.71
C SER A 412 5.65 13.30 -2.57
N ILE A 413 5.43 12.67 -3.73
CA ILE A 413 4.30 12.99 -4.61
C ILE A 413 2.97 12.64 -3.91
N PHE A 414 2.89 11.48 -3.25
CA PHE A 414 1.72 11.10 -2.46
C PHE A 414 1.37 12.17 -1.42
N ILE A 415 2.35 12.59 -0.61
CA ILE A 415 2.16 13.65 0.38
C ILE A 415 1.61 14.92 -0.27
N LEU A 416 2.21 15.38 -1.36
CA LEU A 416 1.85 16.62 -2.04
C LEU A 416 0.44 16.59 -2.65
N VAL A 417 0.00 15.43 -3.15
CA VAL A 417 -1.33 15.23 -3.74
C VAL A 417 -2.38 15.15 -2.63
N THR A 418 -2.20 14.27 -1.64
CA THR A 418 -3.17 14.06 -0.55
C THR A 418 -3.36 15.30 0.32
N SER A 419 -2.31 16.11 0.50
CA SER A 419 -2.38 17.37 1.26
C SER A 419 -2.98 18.54 0.49
N ASN A 420 -3.40 18.34 -0.76
CA ASN A 420 -3.82 19.41 -1.69
C ASN A 420 -2.78 20.54 -1.87
N LEU A 421 -1.53 20.38 -1.42
CA LEU A 421 -0.51 21.42 -1.49
C LEU A 421 -0.22 21.85 -2.92
N ILE A 422 -0.28 20.92 -3.87
CA ILE A 422 -0.13 21.24 -5.30
C ILE A 422 -1.26 22.15 -5.77
N VAL A 423 -2.51 21.81 -5.44
CA VAL A 423 -3.68 22.61 -5.83
C VAL A 423 -3.60 23.99 -5.21
N ILE A 424 -3.27 24.08 -3.92
CA ILE A 424 -3.10 25.35 -3.21
C ILE A 424 -2.00 26.18 -3.85
N ALA A 425 -0.84 25.59 -4.15
CA ALA A 425 0.26 26.30 -4.80
C ALA A 425 -0.14 26.82 -6.19
N LEU A 426 -0.79 26.00 -7.02
CA LEU A 426 -1.22 26.39 -8.36
C LEU A 426 -2.33 27.45 -8.34
N GLN A 427 -3.30 27.33 -7.44
CA GLN A 427 -4.38 28.31 -7.26
C GLN A 427 -3.90 29.59 -6.58
N GLY A 428 -2.88 29.51 -5.73
CA GLY A 428 -2.28 30.64 -5.03
C GLY A 428 -1.60 31.64 -5.96
N PHE A 429 -1.18 31.21 -7.15
CA PHE A 429 -0.76 32.12 -8.22
C PHE A 429 -1.99 32.64 -8.96
N TYR A 430 -2.40 33.87 -8.63
CA TYR A 430 -3.51 34.56 -9.27
C TYR A 430 -3.12 35.94 -9.78
N TRP A 431 -3.82 36.40 -10.82
CA TRP A 431 -3.56 37.71 -11.44
C TRP A 431 -4.59 38.74 -11.01
N LYS A 432 -4.16 39.75 -10.23
CA LYS A 432 -4.96 40.86 -9.69
C LYS A 432 -6.09 40.46 -8.73
N THR A 433 -6.91 39.47 -9.08
CA THR A 433 -8.03 38.99 -8.27
C THR A 433 -7.95 37.48 -8.05
N PRO A 434 -8.36 36.96 -6.87
CA PRO A 434 -8.26 35.53 -6.52
C PRO A 434 -9.02 34.60 -7.47
N HIS A 435 -10.07 35.12 -8.15
CA HIS A 435 -10.84 34.36 -9.13
C HIS A 435 -10.08 34.12 -10.45
N ASN A 436 -9.08 34.94 -10.77
CA ASN A 436 -8.27 34.78 -11.97
C ASN A 436 -6.99 34.02 -11.65
N ASN A 437 -7.16 32.80 -11.15
CA ASN A 437 -6.06 31.92 -10.79
C ASN A 437 -5.50 31.19 -12.02
N MET A 438 -4.28 30.66 -11.90
CA MET A 438 -3.60 29.97 -12.99
C MET A 438 -4.41 28.78 -13.53
N ILE A 439 -5.16 28.08 -12.68
CA ILE A 439 -6.04 26.99 -13.09
C ILE A 439 -7.17 27.49 -14.00
N HIS A 440 -7.85 28.58 -13.62
CA HIS A 440 -8.92 29.18 -14.43
C HIS A 440 -8.39 29.63 -15.81
N TRP A 441 -7.17 30.17 -15.85
CA TRP A 441 -6.52 30.50 -17.12
C TRP A 441 -6.26 29.26 -17.99
N ILE A 442 -5.76 28.17 -17.42
CA ILE A 442 -5.53 26.90 -18.13
C ILE A 442 -6.85 26.31 -18.64
N VAL A 443 -7.88 26.22 -17.79
CA VAL A 443 -9.19 25.64 -18.18
C VAL A 443 -9.84 26.45 -19.30
N SER A 444 -9.85 27.78 -19.19
CA SER A 444 -10.43 28.64 -20.24
C SER A 444 -9.70 28.56 -21.59
N HIS A 445 -8.40 28.25 -21.61
CA HIS A 445 -7.61 28.20 -22.85
C HIS A 445 -7.46 26.79 -23.44
N VAL A 446 -7.58 25.73 -22.64
CA VAL A 446 -7.34 24.33 -23.06
C VAL A 446 -8.64 23.53 -23.21
N VAL A 447 -9.67 23.80 -22.40
CA VAL A 447 -10.92 23.01 -22.38
C VAL A 447 -12.04 23.68 -23.18
N GLN A 448 -11.99 25.00 -23.38
CA GLN A 448 -12.99 25.76 -24.14
C GLN A 448 -12.56 26.10 -25.59
N LYS A 449 -11.49 25.48 -26.09
CA LYS A 449 -11.19 25.37 -27.53
C LYS A 449 -11.43 23.93 -27.95
#